data_AF-A0A1H7GW84-F1
#
_entry.id   AF-A0A1H7GW84-F1
#
_cell.length_a   1.000
_cell.length_b   1.000
_cell.length_c   1.000
_cell.angle_alpha   90.00
_cell.angle_beta   90.00
_cell.angle_gamma   90.00
#
_symmetry.space_group_name_H-M   'P 1'
#
loop_
_entity.id
_entity.type
_entity.pdbx_description
1 polymer ?
#
loop_
_entity_poly.entity_id
_entity_poly.type
_entity_poly.pdbx_seq_one_letter_code
_entity_poly.pdbx_strand_id
1 'polypeptide(L)' 'MTDKEVDRLIKEMKAYTKELFKDKEKSKDFLVRAGIFTKKGNLTKPYKHLCIPQEQG' A
#
# COMPACT_ATOMS: atom_id res chain seq x y z
N MET A 1 -3.11 23.86 8.31
CA MET A 1 -3.58 23.15 7.11
C MET A 1 -4.99 23.62 6.85
N THR A 2 -5.25 24.16 5.67
CA THR A 2 -6.57 24.62 5.23
C THR A 2 -7.32 23.50 4.52
N ASP A 3 -8.64 23.58 4.45
CA ASP A 3 -9.47 22.58 3.76
C ASP A 3 -9.02 22.37 2.31
N LYS A 4 -8.60 23.44 1.62
CA LYS A 4 -8.06 23.38 0.26
C LYS A 4 -6.76 22.58 0.16
N GLU A 5 -5.89 22.67 1.16
CA GLU A 5 -4.65 21.89 1.22
C GLU A 5 -4.93 20.42 1.51
N VAL A 6 -5.91 20.14 2.38
CA VAL A 6 -6.37 18.77 2.66
C VAL A 6 -6.97 18.14 1.41
N ASP A 7 -7.85 18.84 0.71
CA ASP A 7 -8.49 18.34 -0.52
C ASP A 7 -7.46 18.05 -1.62
N ARG A 8 -6.46 18.93 -1.76
CA ARG A 8 -5.36 18.72 -2.70
C ARG A 8 -4.57 17.47 -2.34
N LEU A 9 -4.21 17.30 -1.06
CA LEU A 9 -3.48 16.13 -0.60
C LEU A 9 -4.28 14.84 -0.85
N ILE A 10 -5.58 14.83 -0.54
CA ILE A 10 -6.45 13.68 -0.80
C ILE A 10 -6.46 13.32 -2.29
N LYS A 11 -6.53 14.32 -3.16
CA LYS A 11 -6.51 14.10 -4.62
C LYS A 11 -5.20 13.49 -5.08
N GLU A 12 -4.07 13.99 -4.58
CA GLU A 12 -2.74 13.47 -4.87
C GLU A 12 -2.56 12.03 -4.38
N MET A 13 -3.01 11.73 -3.15
CA MET A 13 -3.00 10.37 -2.60
C MET A 13 -3.83 9.40 -3.45
N LYS A 14 -5.06 9.81 -3.85
CA LYS A 14 -5.92 8.97 -4.71
C LYS A 14 -5.28 8.68 -6.07
N ALA A 15 -4.63 9.67 -6.67
CA ALA A 15 -3.92 9.49 -7.94
C ALA A 15 -2.75 8.52 -7.78
N TYR A 16 -1.93 8.70 -6.74
CA TYR A 16 -0.82 7.81 -6.42
C TYR A 16 -1.29 6.36 -6.18
N THR A 17 -2.36 6.17 -5.40
CA THR A 17 -2.94 4.85 -5.16
C THR A 17 -3.35 4.19 -6.48
N LYS A 18 -4.02 4.91 -7.40
CA LYS A 18 -4.41 4.35 -8.70
C LYS A 18 -3.20 3.87 -9.52
N GLU A 19 -2.12 4.64 -9.53
CA GLU A 19 -0.88 4.24 -10.23
C GLU A 19 -0.21 3.04 -9.57
N LEU A 20 -0.24 2.98 -8.23
CA LEU A 20 0.31 1.85 -7.48
C LEU A 20 -0.42 0.55 -7.80
N PHE A 21 -1.76 0.55 -7.80
CA PHE A 21 -2.59 -0.64 -8.04
C PHE A 21 -2.49 -1.21 -9.46
N LYS A 22 -2.10 -0.41 -10.45
CA LYS A 22 -1.92 -0.87 -11.84
C LYS A 22 -0.67 -1.73 -12.02
N ASP A 23 0.27 -1.67 -11.08
CA ASP A 23 1.57 -2.32 -11.19
C ASP A 23 1.83 -3.17 -9.94
N LYS A 24 1.76 -4.49 -10.14
CA LYS A 24 1.93 -5.48 -9.07
C LYS A 24 3.32 -5.40 -8.42
N GLU A 25 4.37 -5.09 -9.19
CA GLU A 25 5.73 -4.98 -8.64
C GLU A 25 5.89 -3.71 -7.81
N LYS A 26 5.37 -2.57 -8.28
CA LYS A 26 5.38 -1.32 -7.49
C LYS A 26 4.56 -1.45 -6.22
N SER A 27 3.39 -2.08 -6.30
CA SER A 27 2.56 -2.39 -5.13
C SER A 27 3.32 -3.24 -4.11
N LYS A 28 3.99 -4.31 -4.57
CA LYS A 28 4.80 -5.17 -3.71
C LYS A 28 5.96 -4.41 -3.08
N ASP A 29 6.71 -3.65 -3.86
CA ASP A 29 7.84 -2.85 -3.37
C ASP A 29 7.42 -1.82 -2.31
N PHE A 30 6.29 -1.12 -2.54
CA PHE A 30 5.71 -0.21 -1.56
C PHE A 30 5.40 -0.91 -0.24
N LEU A 31 4.75 -2.08 -0.28
CA LEU A 31 4.42 -2.85 0.92
C LEU A 31 5.66 -3.44 1.63
N VAL A 32 6.72 -3.74 0.87
CA VAL A 32 8.02 -4.14 1.44
C VAL A 32 8.69 -2.96 2.15
N ARG A 33 8.73 -1.79 1.52
CA ARG A 33 9.29 -0.56 2.12
C ARG A 33 8.52 -0.10 3.35
N ALA A 34 7.20 -0.31 3.36
CA ALA A 34 6.34 -0.06 4.52
C ALA A 34 6.55 -1.09 5.66
N GLY A 35 7.35 -2.14 5.45
CA GLY A 35 7.61 -3.18 6.44
C GLY A 35 6.46 -4.16 6.65
N ILE A 36 5.45 -4.16 5.76
CA ILE A 36 4.29 -5.06 5.81
C ILE A 36 4.65 -6.41 5.19
N PHE A 37 5.31 -6.39 4.04
CA PHE A 37 5.80 -7.58 3.36
C PHE A 37 7.32 -7.73 3.47
N THR A 38 7.77 -8.98 3.42
CA THR A 38 9.17 -9.34 3.18
C THR A 38 9.49 -9.25 1.69
N LYS A 39 10.77 -9.14 1.32
CA LYS A 39 11.21 -9.19 -0.10
C LYS A 39 10.66 -10.41 -0.87
N LYS A 40 10.42 -11.51 -0.15
CA LYS A 40 9.84 -12.76 -0.69
C LYS A 40 8.32 -12.68 -0.93
N GLY A 41 7.63 -11.64 -0.46
CA GLY A 41 6.18 -11.44 -0.60
C GLY A 41 5.35 -11.95 0.59
N ASN A 42 5.97 -12.51 1.63
CA ASN A 42 5.26 -12.94 2.84
C ASN A 42 5.04 -11.78 3.81
N LEU A 43 3.96 -11.82 4.61
CA LEU A 43 3.73 -10.89 5.73
C LEU A 43 4.86 -10.93 6.76
N THR A 44 5.26 -9.77 7.27
CA THR A 44 6.19 -9.65 8.40
C THR A 44 5.50 -10.03 9.71
N LYS A 45 6.28 -10.40 10.74
CA LYS A 45 5.75 -10.91 12.03
C LYS A 45 4.61 -10.08 12.62
N PRO A 46 4.67 -8.73 12.64
CA PRO A 46 3.60 -7.91 13.20
C PRO A 46 2.29 -8.04 12.44
N TYR A 47 2.29 -8.43 11.16
CA TYR A 47 1.08 -8.49 10.34
C TYR A 47 0.59 -9.91 10.08
N LYS A 48 1.33 -10.95 10.54
CA LYS A 48 0.94 -12.36 10.36
C LYS A 48 -0.32 -12.77 11.12
N HIS A 49 -0.66 -12.06 12.19
CA HIS A 49 -1.87 -12.31 12.97
C HIS A 49 -3.11 -11.65 12.36
N LEU A 50 -2.93 -10.75 11.39
CA LEU A 50 -4.03 -10.18 10.65
C LEU A 50 -4.51 -11.25 9.68
N CYS A 51 -5.76 -11.69 9.86
CA CYS A 51 -6.45 -12.58 8.93
C CYS A 51 -6.74 -11.83 7.63
N ILE A 52 -5.70 -11.55 6.85
CA ILE A 52 -5.79 -11.00 5.51
C ILE A 52 -5.84 -12.21 4.58
N PRO A 53 -6.94 -12.42 3.84
CA PRO A 53 -7.03 -13.50 2.87
C PRO A 53 -5.83 -13.45 1.92
N GLN A 54 -5.07 -14.54 1.85
CA GLN A 54 -3.88 -14.62 0.98
C GLN A 54 -4.26 -14.81 -0.50
N GLU A 55 -5.54 -15.02 -0.79
CA GLU A 55 -6.06 -15.10 -2.15
C GLU A 55 -6.26 -13.68 -2.70
N GLN A 56 -5.18 -13.14 -3.27
CA GLN A 56 -5.29 -12.11 -4.30
C GLN A 56 -4.99 -12.81 -5.62
N GLY A 57 -6.06 -13.32 -6.25
CA GLY A 57 -6.03 -13.82 -7.63
C GLY A 57 -5.49 -12.80 -8.62
#